data_AF-A0A415UWA0-F1
#
_entry.id   AF-A0A415UWA0-F1
#
_cell.length_a   1.000
_cell.length_b   1.000
_cell.length_c   1.000
_cell.angle_alpha   90.00
_cell.angle_beta   90.00
_cell.angle_gamma   90.00
#
_symmetry.space_group_name_H-M   'P 1'
#
loop_
_entity.id
_entity.type
_entity.pdbx_description
1 polymer ?
#
loop_
_entity_poly.entity_id
_entity_poly.type
_entity_poly.pdbx_seq_one_letter_code
_entity_poly.pdbx_strand_id
1 'polypeptide(L)'
;MKRPKIVRSPYLEAVFDDIWEDLESLGYEEVRHYARAFPREPDYNLVNYGCMRVYYFDIRDLYAASGVPGVTDTYKSARSGHEIGDYKLGDDRLWEAYRGHVGQCARAYLEAFEERG
;
A
#
# COMPACT_ATOMS: atom_id res chain seq x y z
N MET A 1 -11.65 -7.19 -10.75
CA MET A 1 -11.27 -6.56 -12.05
C MET A 1 -9.78 -6.79 -12.26
N LYS A 2 -9.27 -6.93 -13.49
CA LYS A 2 -7.81 -7.09 -13.65
C LYS A 2 -7.13 -5.74 -13.43
N ARG A 3 -6.29 -5.63 -12.40
CA ARG A 3 -5.48 -4.44 -12.10
C ARG A 3 -4.65 -4.02 -13.32
N PRO A 4 -4.67 -2.74 -13.74
CA PRO A 4 -3.78 -2.23 -14.77
C PRO A 4 -2.35 -2.20 -14.24
N LYS A 5 -1.36 -2.21 -15.15
CA LYS A 5 0.04 -2.13 -14.73
C LYS A 5 0.37 -0.69 -14.28
N ILE A 6 0.55 -0.49 -12.98
CA ILE A 6 0.79 0.84 -12.38
C ILE A 6 2.30 1.19 -12.36
N VAL A 7 3.19 0.22 -12.06
CA VAL A 7 4.65 0.45 -12.00
C VAL A 7 5.44 -0.55 -12.84
N ARG A 8 6.70 -0.21 -13.10
CA ARG A 8 7.65 -1.10 -13.82
C ARG A 8 8.49 -1.97 -12.88
N SER A 9 8.44 -1.74 -11.56
CA SER A 9 9.21 -2.50 -10.59
C SER A 9 8.52 -3.83 -10.29
N PRO A 10 9.15 -4.99 -10.60
CA PRO A 10 8.57 -6.29 -10.25
C PRO A 10 8.43 -6.48 -8.73
N TYR A 11 9.22 -5.75 -7.94
CA TYR A 11 9.23 -5.82 -6.48
C TYR A 11 8.06 -5.12 -5.80
N LEU A 12 7.24 -4.38 -6.54
CA LEU A 12 6.05 -3.70 -6.00
C LEU A 12 4.75 -4.31 -6.50
N GLU A 13 4.81 -5.30 -7.40
CA GLU A 13 3.61 -5.90 -7.98
C GLU A 13 2.74 -6.56 -6.90
N ALA A 14 3.35 -7.34 -5.99
CA ALA A 14 2.60 -7.96 -4.89
C ALA A 14 2.04 -6.93 -3.89
N VAL A 15 2.75 -5.83 -3.63
CA VAL A 15 2.24 -4.71 -2.81
C VAL A 15 1.00 -4.09 -3.47
N PHE A 16 1.03 -3.90 -4.78
CA PHE A 16 -0.07 -3.27 -5.52
C PHE A 16 -1.24 -4.22 -5.75
N ASP A 17 -0.99 -5.53 -5.88
CA ASP A 17 -2.04 -6.53 -5.95
C ASP A 17 -2.83 -6.54 -4.64
N ASP A 18 -2.14 -6.55 -3.49
CA ASP A 18 -2.77 -6.51 -2.17
C ASP A 18 -3.60 -5.23 -1.95
N ILE A 19 -3.01 -4.06 -2.21
CA ILE A 19 -3.74 -2.78 -2.13
C ILE A 19 -4.95 -2.76 -3.05
N TRP A 20 -4.86 -3.37 -4.24
CA TRP A 20 -5.96 -3.40 -5.19
C TRP A 20 -7.11 -4.30 -4.73
N GLU A 21 -6.80 -5.43 -4.09
CA GLU A 21 -7.81 -6.29 -3.46
C GLU A 21 -8.53 -5.56 -2.33
N ASP A 22 -7.82 -4.76 -1.53
CA ASP A 22 -8.43 -3.88 -0.51
C ASP A 22 -9.39 -2.86 -1.14
N LEU A 23 -8.97 -2.19 -2.24
CA LEU A 23 -9.82 -1.22 -2.96
C LEU A 23 -11.04 -1.88 -3.62
N GLU A 24 -10.89 -3.10 -4.15
CA GLU A 24 -12.02 -3.88 -4.68
C GLU A 24 -13.01 -4.26 -3.60
N SER A 25 -12.51 -4.61 -2.41
CA SER A 25 -13.33 -4.93 -1.24
C SER A 25 -14.05 -3.69 -0.70
N LEU A 26 -13.41 -2.52 -0.73
CA LEU A 26 -14.01 -1.24 -0.33
C LEU A 26 -15.06 -0.75 -1.33
N GLY A 27 -14.81 -0.96 -2.63
CA GLY A 27 -15.76 -0.65 -3.71
C GLY A 27 -15.62 0.76 -4.29
N TYR A 28 -16.01 0.90 -5.57
CA TYR A 28 -15.83 2.13 -6.37
C TYR A 28 -16.40 3.39 -5.72
N GLU A 29 -17.66 3.36 -5.28
CA GLU A 29 -18.31 4.58 -4.76
C GLU A 29 -17.64 5.08 -3.48
N GLU A 30 -17.15 4.18 -2.64
CA GLU A 30 -16.47 4.54 -1.40
C GLU A 30 -15.07 5.09 -1.68
N VAL A 31 -14.30 4.44 -2.56
CA VAL A 31 -12.99 4.97 -3.02
C VAL A 31 -13.16 6.37 -3.64
N ARG A 32 -14.21 6.56 -4.45
CA ARG A 32 -14.56 7.85 -5.05
C ARG A 32 -14.97 8.89 -4.01
N HIS A 33 -15.71 8.48 -2.97
CA HIS A 33 -16.07 9.34 -1.86
C HIS A 33 -14.82 9.90 -1.16
N TYR A 34 -13.88 9.03 -0.79
CA TYR A 34 -12.60 9.44 -0.18
C TYR A 34 -11.78 10.35 -1.10
N ALA A 35 -11.66 10.01 -2.39
CA ALA A 35 -10.94 10.84 -3.36
C ALA A 35 -11.51 12.26 -3.49
N ARG A 36 -12.84 12.41 -3.35
CA ARG A 36 -13.52 13.72 -3.35
C ARG A 36 -13.42 14.46 -2.03
N ALA A 37 -13.48 13.74 -0.91
CA ALA A 37 -13.42 14.31 0.43
C ALA A 37 -12.00 14.80 0.79
N PHE A 38 -10.97 14.08 0.32
CA PHE A 38 -9.57 14.31 0.67
C PHE A 38 -8.66 14.45 -0.56
N PRO A 39 -8.95 15.34 -1.53
CA PRO A 39 -8.24 15.39 -2.81
C PRO A 39 -6.78 15.83 -2.70
N ARG A 40 -6.37 16.36 -1.54
CA ARG A 40 -5.01 16.83 -1.26
C ARG A 40 -4.18 15.82 -0.47
N GLU A 41 -4.79 14.77 0.06
CA GLU A 41 -4.07 13.71 0.75
C GLU A 41 -3.46 12.74 -0.27
N PRO A 42 -2.22 12.30 -0.09
CA PRO A 42 -1.53 11.43 -1.03
C PRO A 42 -2.27 10.12 -1.28
N ASP A 43 -2.95 9.59 -0.27
CA ASP A 43 -3.72 8.34 -0.27
C ASP A 43 -5.24 8.57 -0.22
N TYR A 44 -5.71 9.81 -0.40
CA TYR A 44 -7.12 10.18 -0.19
C TYR A 44 -7.64 9.82 1.21
N ASN A 45 -6.74 9.71 2.21
CA ASN A 45 -7.04 9.25 3.56
C ASN A 45 -7.57 7.80 3.65
N LEU A 46 -7.41 7.01 2.59
CA LEU A 46 -7.84 5.60 2.55
C LEU A 46 -7.10 4.75 3.58
N VAL A 47 -5.82 5.03 3.85
CA VAL A 47 -5.06 4.23 4.83
C VAL A 47 -5.62 4.39 6.24
N ASN A 48 -6.11 5.59 6.57
CA ASN A 48 -6.63 5.91 7.90
C ASN A 48 -8.09 5.49 8.09
N TYR A 49 -8.91 5.52 7.03
CA TYR A 49 -10.36 5.37 7.16
C TYR A 49 -10.98 4.31 6.23
N GLY A 50 -10.28 3.90 5.16
CA GLY A 50 -10.74 2.94 4.16
C GLY A 50 -10.44 1.48 4.49
N CYS A 51 -10.12 1.15 5.75
CA CYS A 51 -9.79 -0.21 6.20
C CYS A 51 -8.62 -0.88 5.45
N MET A 52 -7.64 -0.10 4.96
CA MET A 52 -6.39 -0.65 4.41
C MET A 52 -5.53 -1.25 5.53
N ARG A 53 -4.48 -2.01 5.21
CA ARG A 53 -3.53 -2.52 6.22
C ARG A 53 -2.93 -1.37 7.05
N VAL A 54 -3.23 -1.33 8.36
CA VAL A 54 -2.88 -0.21 9.25
C VAL A 54 -1.61 -0.47 10.07
N TYR A 55 -1.19 -1.73 10.25
CA TYR A 55 -0.05 -2.04 11.13
C TYR A 55 1.27 -2.04 10.39
N TYR A 56 2.27 -1.33 10.93
CA TYR A 56 3.62 -1.27 10.39
C TYR A 56 4.27 -2.65 10.18
N PHE A 57 3.97 -3.62 11.04
CA PHE A 57 4.46 -5.00 10.89
C PHE A 57 3.91 -5.66 9.61
N ASP A 58 2.61 -5.50 9.32
CA ASP A 58 1.99 -6.08 8.12
C ASP A 58 2.52 -5.42 6.84
N ILE A 59 2.74 -4.11 6.87
CA ILE A 59 3.33 -3.37 5.73
C ILE A 59 4.79 -3.80 5.51
N ARG A 60 5.56 -4.01 6.59
CA ARG A 60 6.93 -4.52 6.50
C ARG A 60 6.98 -5.92 5.89
N ASP A 61 6.13 -6.83 6.37
CA ASP A 61 6.06 -8.19 5.86
C ASP A 61 5.67 -8.22 4.38
N LEU A 62 4.72 -7.37 3.97
CA LEU A 62 4.32 -7.22 2.58
C LEU A 62 5.49 -6.77 1.68
N TYR A 63 6.23 -5.74 2.10
CA TYR A 63 7.36 -5.22 1.30
C TYR A 63 8.56 -6.17 1.30
N ALA A 64 8.82 -6.86 2.41
CA ALA A 64 9.87 -7.88 2.51
C ALA A 64 9.56 -9.08 1.61
N ALA A 65 8.31 -9.57 1.62
CA ALA A 65 7.86 -10.66 0.76
C ALA A 65 7.94 -10.30 -0.74
N SER A 66 7.75 -9.02 -1.07
CA SER A 66 7.82 -8.52 -2.44
C SER A 66 9.26 -8.32 -2.95
N GLY A 67 10.28 -8.46 -2.08
CA GLY A 67 11.69 -8.42 -2.45
C GLY A 67 12.26 -7.02 -2.70
N VAL A 68 11.61 -5.97 -2.19
CA VAL A 68 12.07 -4.57 -2.35
C VAL A 68 13.46 -4.37 -1.72
N PRO A 69 14.50 -4.04 -2.52
CA PRO A 69 15.86 -3.83 -1.99
C PRO A 69 15.88 -2.75 -0.91
N GLY A 70 16.51 -3.03 0.23
CA GLY A 70 16.53 -2.14 1.41
C GLY A 70 15.45 -2.43 2.47
N VAL A 71 14.40 -3.20 2.14
CA VAL A 71 13.49 -3.80 3.15
C VAL A 71 13.92 -5.24 3.45
N THR A 72 14.27 -6.01 2.42
CA THR A 72 14.67 -7.43 2.52
C THR A 72 15.94 -7.66 3.36
N ASP A 73 16.90 -6.74 3.33
CA ASP A 73 18.15 -6.82 4.12
C ASP A 73 17.96 -6.55 5.62
N THR A 74 16.74 -6.24 6.03
CA THR A 74 16.39 -5.76 7.37
C THR A 74 15.67 -6.81 8.21
N TYR A 75 15.30 -7.95 7.61
CA TYR A 75 14.62 -9.03 8.30
C TYR A 75 15.63 -10.01 8.92
N LYS A 76 16.25 -9.63 10.04
CA LYS A 76 16.77 -10.62 10.98
C LYS A 76 15.65 -10.93 11.96
N SER A 77 15.09 -12.14 11.85
CA SER A 77 14.06 -12.64 12.74
C SER A 77 14.51 -12.57 14.20
N ALA A 78 14.02 -11.61 14.96
CA ALA A 78 13.99 -11.72 16.42
C ALA A 78 12.85 -12.67 16.79
N ARG A 79 13.00 -13.96 16.49
CA ARG A 79 12.15 -15.02 17.08
C ARG A 79 12.54 -15.35 18.52
N SER A 80 13.48 -14.61 19.11
CA SER A 80 13.85 -14.75 20.52
C SER A 80 13.97 -13.37 21.16
N GLY A 81 12.92 -12.98 21.89
CA GLY A 81 12.97 -11.96 22.93
C GLY A 81 13.06 -10.52 22.45
N HIS A 82 11.91 -9.87 22.23
CA HIS A 82 11.64 -8.43 22.43
C HIS A 82 12.71 -7.38 22.05
N GLU A 83 13.64 -7.66 21.15
CA GLU A 83 14.57 -6.68 20.61
C GLU A 83 14.18 -6.37 19.17
N ILE A 84 13.74 -5.12 18.96
CA ILE A 84 13.50 -4.57 17.64
C ILE A 84 14.89 -4.29 17.03
N GLY A 85 15.30 -5.07 16.04
CA GLY A 85 16.55 -4.84 15.32
C GLY A 85 16.55 -3.49 14.58
N ASP A 86 17.74 -2.92 14.35
CA ASP A 86 17.91 -1.65 13.63
C ASP A 86 17.29 -1.72 12.22
N TYR A 87 16.11 -1.13 12.04
CA TYR A 87 15.50 -1.02 10.73
C TYR A 87 16.22 0.03 9.88
N LYS A 88 16.71 -0.32 8.69
CA LYS A 88 17.25 0.67 7.73
C LYS A 88 16.18 1.62 7.19
N LEU A 89 14.91 1.20 7.21
CA LEU A 89 13.76 2.02 6.85
C LEU A 89 12.93 2.29 8.10
N GLY A 90 12.99 3.52 8.62
CA GLY A 90 12.18 3.94 9.76
C GLY A 90 10.69 3.89 9.45
N ASP A 91 9.86 3.71 10.49
CA ASP A 91 8.40 3.60 10.39
C ASP A 91 7.78 4.72 9.55
N ASP A 92 8.17 5.97 9.81
CA ASP A 92 7.66 7.14 9.08
C ASP A 92 7.90 7.04 7.57
N ARG A 93 9.08 6.57 7.17
CA ARG A 93 9.44 6.47 5.75
C ARG A 93 8.73 5.31 5.07
N LEU A 94 8.50 4.21 5.79
CA LEU A 94 7.69 3.09 5.30
C LEU A 94 6.23 3.51 5.15
N TRP A 95 5.70 4.23 6.13
CA TRP A 95 4.35 4.75 6.13
C TRP A 95 4.07 5.66 4.94
N GLU A 96 4.93 6.65 4.73
CA GLU A 96 4.79 7.59 3.61
C GLU A 96 4.90 6.88 2.26
N ALA A 97 5.77 5.87 2.14
CA ALA A 97 5.84 5.05 0.94
C ALA A 97 4.54 4.26 0.70
N TYR A 98 3.99 3.62 1.73
CA TYR A 98 2.74 2.87 1.64
C TYR A 98 1.56 3.77 1.27
N ARG A 99 1.41 4.93 1.92
CA ARG A 99 0.40 5.94 1.56
C ARG A 99 0.50 6.35 0.10
N GLY A 100 1.71 6.67 -0.37
CA GLY A 100 1.94 7.01 -1.77
C GLY A 100 1.50 5.89 -2.74
N HIS A 101 1.73 4.63 -2.38
CA HIS A 101 1.31 3.47 -3.15
C HIS A 101 -0.20 3.24 -3.16
N VAL A 102 -0.86 3.44 -2.01
CA VAL A 102 -2.33 3.39 -1.91
C VAL A 102 -2.96 4.46 -2.80
N GLY A 103 -2.43 5.68 -2.77
CA GLY A 103 -2.89 6.77 -3.65
C GLY A 103 -2.75 6.47 -5.14
N GLN A 104 -1.63 5.87 -5.54
CA GLN A 104 -1.41 5.45 -6.92
C GLN A 104 -2.43 4.39 -7.36
N CYS A 105 -2.67 3.38 -6.52
CA CYS A 105 -3.65 2.33 -6.80
C CYS A 105 -5.08 2.89 -6.84
N ALA A 106 -5.45 3.76 -5.90
CA ALA A 106 -6.77 4.38 -5.85
C ALA A 106 -7.06 5.22 -7.10
N ARG A 107 -6.08 5.99 -7.59
CA ARG A 107 -6.24 6.74 -8.84
C ARG A 107 -6.45 5.82 -10.04
N ALA A 108 -5.58 4.82 -10.19
CA ALA A 108 -5.67 3.85 -11.27
C ALA A 108 -6.99 3.04 -11.22
N TYR A 109 -7.50 2.78 -10.02
CA TYR A 109 -8.77 2.10 -9.78
C TYR A 109 -9.95 2.94 -10.27
N LEU A 110 -9.99 4.23 -9.92
CA LEU A 110 -11.04 5.15 -10.39
C LEU A 110 -11.01 5.30 -11.91
N GLU A 111 -9.82 5.52 -12.50
CA GLU A 111 -9.65 5.63 -13.95
C GLU A 111 -10.14 4.37 -14.67
N ALA A 112 -9.77 3.17 -14.19
CA ALA A 112 -10.19 1.91 -14.79
C ALA A 112 -11.71 1.65 -14.70
N PHE A 113 -12.40 2.22 -13.71
CA PHE A 113 -13.86 2.18 -13.62
C PHE A 113 -14.53 3.18 -14.56
N GLU A 114 -13.98 4.38 -14.68
CA GLU A 114 -14.52 5.46 -15.52
C GLU A 114 -14.36 5.16 -17.02
N GLU A 115 -13.26 4.50 -17.44
CA GLU A 115 -13.07 4.07 -18.85
C GLU A 115 -14.04 2.97 -19.30
N ARG A 116 -14.77 2.33 -18.37
CA ARG A 116 -15.73 1.24 -18.66
C ARG A 116 -17.19 1.71 -18.74
N GLY A 117 -17.50 2.93 -18.31
CA GLY A 117 -18.84 3.51 -18.28
C GLY A 117 -19.10 4.47 -19.43
#